data_AF-A0A1B9SF77-F1
#
_entry.id   AF-A0A1B9SF77-F1
#
_cell.length_a   1.000
_cell.length_b   1.000
_cell.length_c   1.000
_cell.angle_alpha   90.00
_cell.angle_beta   90.00
_cell.angle_gamma   90.00
#
_symmetry.space_group_name_H-M   'P 1'
#
loop_
_entity.id
_entity.type
_entity.pdbx_description
1 polymer ?
#
loop_
_entity_poly.entity_id
_entity_poly.type
_entity_poly.pdbx_seq_one_letter_code
_entity_poly.pdbx_strand_id
1 'polypeptide(L)'
;MSDWQPYLRTAFPQPTDEDRTRLEYLAGAALPDAYWRMVGSHQGEVLDTELELEGEGAINFGVLLLALSPLAVERQSASYCVEYCFEGMQDRYPAGLFPFADDTGGNYWAFDFRTNSTDPAIVFIDHEMVGDAGVTAASESFAAFMASAGAPGF
;
A
#
# COMPACT_ATOMS: atom_id res chain seq x y z
N MET A 1 -10.20 18.30 -1.10
CA MET A 1 -9.74 17.52 0.07
C MET A 1 -10.32 16.15 -0.13
N SER A 2 -9.44 15.16 -0.18
CA SER A 2 -9.86 13.77 -0.30
C SER A 2 -10.14 13.25 1.10
N ASP A 3 -11.28 12.61 1.28
CA ASP A 3 -11.72 12.08 2.56
C ASP A 3 -11.64 10.56 2.53
N TRP A 4 -11.25 9.98 3.66
CA TRP A 4 -11.29 8.53 3.84
C TRP A 4 -12.72 8.04 4.00
N GLN A 5 -13.07 6.96 3.32
CA GLN A 5 -14.40 6.36 3.35
C GLN A 5 -14.33 4.89 3.77
N PRO A 6 -15.26 4.41 4.63
CA PRO A 6 -15.30 3.00 5.02
C PRO A 6 -15.52 2.08 3.82
N TYR A 7 -14.60 1.14 3.59
CA TYR A 7 -14.73 0.15 2.51
C TYR A 7 -15.05 -1.24 3.05
N LEU A 8 -14.21 -1.78 3.95
CA LEU A 8 -14.43 -3.12 4.52
C LEU A 8 -15.54 -3.16 5.59
N ARG A 9 -16.15 -2.01 5.91
CA ARG A 9 -17.32 -1.83 6.82
C ARG A 9 -17.21 -2.57 8.17
N THR A 10 -15.98 -2.81 8.61
CA THR A 10 -15.63 -3.47 9.86
C THR A 10 -14.61 -2.58 10.58
N ALA A 11 -14.78 -2.44 11.89
CA ALA A 11 -13.78 -1.78 12.72
C ALA A 11 -12.61 -2.74 12.97
N PHE A 12 -11.41 -2.33 12.60
CA PHE A 12 -10.19 -3.11 12.84
C PHE A 12 -9.47 -2.60 14.09
N PRO A 13 -8.82 -3.50 14.86
CA PRO A 13 -7.93 -3.07 15.93
C PRO A 13 -6.74 -2.29 15.36
N GLN A 14 -6.13 -1.46 16.20
CA GLN A 14 -4.86 -0.80 15.87
C GLN A 14 -3.78 -1.86 15.60
N PRO A 15 -2.91 -1.65 14.59
CA PRO A 15 -1.74 -2.50 14.40
C PRO A 15 -0.84 -2.46 15.64
N THR A 16 -0.25 -3.60 15.96
CA THR A 16 0.66 -3.77 17.10
C THR A 16 2.13 -3.66 16.67
N ASP A 17 3.04 -3.61 17.63
CA ASP A 17 4.49 -3.71 17.35
C ASP A 17 4.87 -5.07 16.72
N GLU A 18 4.08 -6.12 16.99
CA GLU A 18 4.24 -7.43 16.33
C GLU A 18 3.85 -7.36 14.85
N ASP A 19 2.76 -6.66 14.51
CA ASP A 19 2.38 -6.41 13.12
C ASP A 19 3.45 -5.59 12.41
N ARG A 20 3.98 -4.56 13.07
CA ARG A 20 5.09 -3.75 12.55
C ARG A 20 6.31 -4.60 12.25
N THR A 21 6.78 -5.35 13.23
CA THR A 21 7.96 -6.22 13.10
C THR A 21 7.78 -7.23 11.97
N ARG A 22 6.59 -7.82 11.84
CA ARG A 22 6.28 -8.79 10.79
C ARG A 22 6.31 -8.16 9.40
N LEU A 23 5.65 -7.02 9.19
CA LEU A 23 5.61 -6.38 7.87
C LEU A 23 6.97 -5.80 7.46
N GLU A 24 7.72 -5.21 8.40
CA GLU A 24 9.08 -4.71 8.11
C GLU A 24 10.05 -5.86 7.80
N TYR A 25 9.86 -7.03 8.42
CA TYR A 25 10.60 -8.24 8.06
C TYR A 25 10.29 -8.70 6.63
N LEU A 26 9.02 -8.71 6.22
CA LEU A 26 8.61 -9.07 4.85
C LEU A 26 9.10 -8.06 3.82
N ALA A 27 9.03 -6.76 4.13
CA ALA A 27 9.56 -5.70 3.29
C ALA A 27 11.10 -5.73 3.17
N GLY A 28 11.79 -6.34 4.13
CA GLY A 28 13.25 -6.32 4.24
C GLY A 28 13.82 -4.97 4.66
N ALA A 29 12.97 -4.04 5.10
CA ALA A 29 13.31 -2.66 5.47
C ALA A 29 12.29 -2.10 6.47
N ALA A 30 12.68 -1.03 7.17
CA ALA A 30 11.75 -0.29 8.02
C ALA A 30 10.72 0.45 7.15
N LEU A 31 9.45 0.37 7.52
CA LEU A 31 8.39 1.09 6.83
C LEU A 31 8.29 2.52 7.40
N PRO A 32 7.98 3.54 6.58
CA PRO A 32 7.93 4.92 7.05
C PRO A 32 6.96 5.11 8.23
N ASP A 33 7.35 5.89 9.26
CA ASP A 33 6.46 6.18 10.40
C ASP A 33 5.14 6.86 9.96
N ALA A 34 5.20 7.61 8.87
CA ALA A 34 4.05 8.19 8.20
C ALA A 34 3.02 7.14 7.76
N TYR A 35 3.49 6.01 7.22
CA TYR A 35 2.64 4.89 6.83
C TYR A 35 1.96 4.27 8.06
N TRP A 36 2.70 4.05 9.14
CA TRP A 36 2.14 3.48 10.37
C TRP A 36 1.04 4.35 11.00
N ARG A 37 1.20 5.68 10.98
CA ARG A 37 0.15 6.61 11.41
C ARG A 37 -1.11 6.50 10.55
N MET A 38 -0.93 6.36 9.24
CA MET A 38 -2.03 6.25 8.29
C MET A 38 -2.80 4.93 8.49
N VAL A 39 -2.10 3.79 8.55
CA VAL A 39 -2.72 2.47 8.79
C VAL A 39 -3.45 2.44 10.14
N GLY A 40 -2.86 3.01 11.19
CA GLY A 40 -3.53 3.11 12.48
C GLY A 40 -4.88 3.83 12.41
N SER A 41 -5.04 4.79 11.51
CA SER A 41 -6.27 5.57 11.41
C SER A 41 -7.25 5.05 10.35
N HIS A 42 -6.74 4.48 9.26
CA HIS A 42 -7.48 4.35 7.99
C HIS A 42 -7.38 2.97 7.32
N GLN A 43 -6.75 1.98 7.93
CA GLN A 43 -6.66 0.66 7.28
C GLN A 43 -8.05 0.08 6.97
N GLY A 44 -8.21 -0.46 5.75
CA GLY A 44 -9.49 -0.97 5.25
C GLY A 44 -10.46 0.12 4.78
N GLU A 45 -10.03 1.38 4.75
CA GLU A 45 -10.74 2.51 4.13
C GLU A 45 -10.19 2.79 2.74
N VAL A 46 -10.99 3.47 1.91
CA VAL A 46 -10.55 4.01 0.63
C VAL A 46 -10.29 5.50 0.75
N LEU A 47 -9.27 5.98 0.05
CA LEU A 47 -9.08 7.41 -0.17
C LEU A 47 -9.70 7.77 -1.52
N ASP A 48 -10.79 8.54 -1.51
CA ASP A 48 -11.48 8.95 -2.74
C ASP A 48 -10.66 10.02 -3.48
N THR A 49 -9.62 9.56 -4.17
CA THR A 49 -8.67 10.39 -4.89
C THR A 49 -8.14 9.64 -6.11
N GLU A 50 -7.94 10.39 -7.17
CA GLU A 50 -7.27 9.93 -8.38
C GLU A 50 -5.90 10.61 -8.46
N LEU A 51 -4.88 9.81 -8.73
CA LEU A 51 -3.51 10.23 -8.86
C LEU A 51 -3.12 10.15 -10.34
N GLU A 52 -2.73 11.28 -10.90
CA GLU A 52 -2.23 11.34 -12.27
C GLU A 52 -0.83 10.72 -12.33
N LEU A 53 -0.70 9.67 -13.12
CA LEU A 53 0.54 8.94 -13.32
C LEU A 53 0.93 8.97 -14.79
N GLU A 54 2.15 9.42 -15.08
CA GLU A 54 2.63 9.54 -16.46
C GLU A 54 2.63 8.17 -17.15
N GLY A 55 1.91 8.08 -18.28
CA GLY A 55 1.77 6.84 -19.06
C GLY A 55 0.54 5.98 -18.69
N GLU A 56 0.03 6.11 -17.46
CA GLU A 56 -1.13 5.34 -16.97
C GLU A 56 -2.41 6.19 -16.88
N GLY A 57 -2.27 7.52 -16.74
CA GLY A 57 -3.39 8.44 -16.53
C GLY A 57 -3.83 8.52 -15.08
N ALA A 58 -5.10 8.82 -14.86
CA ALA A 58 -5.69 8.92 -13.53
C ALA A 58 -5.93 7.53 -12.93
N ILE A 59 -5.24 7.23 -11.83
CA ILE A 59 -5.32 5.95 -11.12
C ILE A 59 -5.88 6.16 -9.71
N ASN A 60 -6.83 5.33 -9.30
CA ASN A 60 -7.41 5.41 -7.97
C ASN A 60 -6.40 4.96 -6.90
N PHE A 61 -6.38 5.63 -5.74
CA PHE A 61 -5.57 5.16 -4.60
C PHE A 61 -6.01 3.77 -4.11
N GLY A 62 -7.31 3.47 -4.15
CA GLY A 62 -7.87 2.20 -3.72
C GLY A 62 -8.05 2.09 -2.21
N VAL A 63 -8.02 0.85 -1.73
CA VAL A 63 -8.14 0.48 -0.32
C VAL A 63 -6.76 0.49 0.32
N LEU A 64 -6.62 1.19 1.45
CA LEU A 64 -5.44 1.05 2.30
C LEU A 64 -5.42 -0.35 2.90
N LEU A 65 -4.39 -1.14 2.59
CA LEU A 65 -4.29 -2.52 3.02
C LEU A 65 -4.17 -2.63 4.55
N LEU A 66 -4.73 -3.72 5.07
CA LEU A 66 -4.69 -4.06 6.48
C LEU A 66 -3.27 -4.49 6.87
N ALA A 67 -2.72 -3.84 7.89
CA ALA A 67 -1.44 -4.28 8.45
C ALA A 67 -1.58 -5.53 9.33
N LEU A 68 -2.80 -5.89 9.71
CA LEU A 68 -3.11 -7.05 10.54
C LEU A 68 -2.76 -8.37 9.84
N SER A 69 -2.44 -9.39 10.64
CA SER A 69 -2.26 -10.75 10.11
C SER A 69 -3.56 -11.26 9.45
N PRO A 70 -3.48 -11.95 8.29
CA PRO A 70 -4.65 -12.56 7.66
C PRO A 70 -5.33 -13.62 8.54
N LEU A 71 -4.62 -14.17 9.53
CA LEU A 71 -5.18 -15.11 10.51
C LEU A 71 -5.96 -14.42 11.65
N ALA A 72 -5.79 -13.10 11.81
CA ALA A 72 -6.42 -12.30 12.85
C ALA A 72 -7.69 -11.57 12.39
N VAL A 73 -8.05 -11.69 11.10
CA VAL A 73 -9.22 -11.04 10.50
C VAL A 73 -10.21 -12.06 9.95
N GLU A 74 -11.42 -11.61 9.64
CA GLU A 74 -12.40 -12.44 8.95
C GLU A 74 -11.91 -12.85 7.55
N ARG A 75 -12.29 -14.04 7.09
CA ARG A 75 -11.88 -14.59 5.79
C ARG A 75 -12.09 -13.63 4.62
N GLN A 76 -13.16 -12.85 4.65
CA GLN A 76 -13.51 -11.88 3.60
C GLN A 76 -12.58 -10.65 3.58
N SER A 77 -11.95 -10.32 4.71
CA SER A 77 -11.00 -9.21 4.84
C SER A 77 -9.55 -9.67 4.66
N ALA A 78 -9.27 -10.96 4.80
CA ALA A 78 -7.92 -11.51 4.69
C ALA A 78 -7.24 -11.21 3.35
N SER A 79 -8.00 -11.11 2.25
CA SER A 79 -7.45 -10.73 0.94
C SER A 79 -6.98 -9.27 0.85
N TYR A 80 -7.35 -8.44 1.83
CA TYR A 80 -6.90 -7.05 1.96
C TYR A 80 -5.77 -6.88 2.98
N CYS A 81 -5.22 -7.97 3.52
CA CYS A 81 -4.02 -7.91 4.34
C CYS A 81 -2.79 -7.72 3.44
N VAL A 82 -1.88 -6.83 3.85
CA VAL A 82 -0.61 -6.56 3.14
C VAL A 82 0.13 -7.86 2.81
N GLU A 83 0.19 -8.79 3.77
CA GLU A 83 0.85 -10.09 3.61
C GLU A 83 0.23 -10.92 2.49
N TYR A 84 -1.10 -10.95 2.39
CA TYR A 84 -1.80 -11.69 1.34
C TYR A 84 -1.53 -11.10 -0.04
N CYS A 85 -1.59 -9.77 -0.16
CA CYS A 85 -1.29 -9.07 -1.41
C CYS A 85 0.17 -9.28 -1.82
N PHE A 86 1.10 -9.12 -0.88
CA PHE A 86 2.53 -9.34 -1.11
C PHE A 86 2.82 -10.76 -1.59
N GLU A 87 2.26 -11.78 -0.92
CA GLU A 87 2.39 -13.17 -1.35
C GLU A 87 1.89 -13.41 -2.79
N GLY A 88 0.79 -12.74 -3.18
CA GLY A 88 0.22 -12.83 -4.51
C GLY A 88 1.07 -12.16 -5.61
N MET A 89 1.86 -11.14 -5.26
CA MET A 89 2.63 -10.35 -6.24
C MET A 89 4.13 -10.67 -6.27
N GLN A 90 4.75 -11.08 -5.16
CA GLN A 90 6.21 -11.09 -5.00
C GLN A 90 6.99 -11.89 -6.05
N ASP A 91 6.41 -12.97 -6.59
CA ASP A 91 7.05 -13.82 -7.60
C ASP A 91 6.91 -13.28 -9.04
N ARG A 92 6.07 -12.26 -9.26
CA ARG A 92 5.78 -11.70 -10.58
C ARG A 92 6.57 -10.42 -10.88
N TYR A 93 7.14 -9.79 -9.85
CA TYR A 93 7.82 -8.50 -9.94
C TYR A 93 9.22 -8.55 -9.33
N PRO A 94 10.07 -7.55 -9.59
CA PRO A 94 11.38 -7.45 -8.95
C PRO A 94 11.27 -7.44 -7.41
N ALA A 95 12.25 -8.08 -6.75
CA ALA A 95 12.36 -8.04 -5.30
C ALA A 95 12.57 -6.59 -4.81
N GLY A 96 12.11 -6.30 -3.58
CA GLY A 96 12.20 -4.98 -2.97
C GLY A 96 10.96 -4.10 -3.17
N LEU A 97 9.90 -4.64 -3.77
CA LEU A 97 8.59 -4.00 -3.84
C LEU A 97 7.68 -4.50 -2.72
N PHE A 98 6.94 -3.60 -2.07
CA PHE A 98 6.06 -3.97 -0.96
C PHE A 98 4.74 -3.20 -1.02
N PRO A 99 3.59 -3.88 -1.20
CA PRO A 99 2.31 -3.22 -1.43
C PRO A 99 1.77 -2.57 -0.15
N PHE A 100 1.07 -1.45 -0.32
CA PHE A 100 0.36 -0.78 0.77
C PHE A 100 -1.07 -0.37 0.44
N ALA A 101 -1.45 -0.29 -0.83
CA ALA A 101 -2.83 -0.07 -1.25
C ALA A 101 -3.20 -0.95 -2.45
N ASP A 102 -4.49 -1.29 -2.58
CA ASP A 102 -5.06 -2.14 -3.62
C ASP A 102 -6.26 -1.43 -4.26
N ASP A 103 -6.23 -1.25 -5.58
CA ASP A 103 -7.29 -0.57 -6.34
C ASP A 103 -8.58 -1.39 -6.50
N THR A 104 -8.63 -2.59 -5.93
CA THR A 104 -9.67 -3.64 -6.00
C THR A 104 -9.80 -4.33 -7.36
N GLY A 105 -9.02 -3.89 -8.35
CA GLY A 105 -8.80 -4.52 -9.64
C GLY A 105 -7.58 -5.44 -9.67
N GLY A 106 -6.78 -5.46 -8.60
CA GLY A 106 -5.56 -6.26 -8.47
C GLY A 106 -4.27 -5.45 -8.68
N ASN A 107 -4.38 -4.15 -9.00
CA ASN A 107 -3.22 -3.28 -9.08
C ASN A 107 -2.85 -2.75 -7.69
N TYR A 108 -1.58 -2.42 -7.49
CA TYR A 108 -1.08 -2.00 -6.19
C TYR A 108 -0.34 -0.67 -6.26
N TRP A 109 -0.49 0.12 -5.21
CA TRP A 109 0.53 1.09 -4.84
C TRP A 109 1.50 0.42 -3.88
N ALA A 110 2.80 0.56 -4.15
CA ALA A 110 3.84 -0.13 -3.42
C ALA A 110 5.03 0.78 -3.09
N PHE A 111 5.70 0.46 -1.99
CA PHE A 111 7.03 0.98 -1.68
C PHE A 111 8.06 0.31 -2.59
N ASP A 112 8.99 1.08 -3.12
CA ASP A 112 10.14 0.61 -3.86
C ASP A 112 11.43 0.86 -3.06
N PHE A 113 11.92 -0.22 -2.45
CA PHE A 113 13.14 -0.23 -1.65
C PHE A 113 14.41 -0.54 -2.45
N ARG A 114 14.30 -0.72 -3.78
CA ARG A 114 15.44 -1.17 -4.61
C ARG A 114 16.59 -0.16 -4.65
N THR A 115 16.30 1.12 -4.46
CA THR A 115 17.28 2.22 -4.52
C THR A 115 17.55 2.86 -3.15
N ASN A 116 16.55 2.92 -2.27
CA ASN A 116 16.67 3.52 -0.94
C ASN A 116 15.84 2.75 0.10
N SER A 117 16.51 2.14 1.06
CA SER A 117 15.86 1.35 2.13
C SER A 117 15.30 2.18 3.28
N THR A 118 15.57 3.48 3.33
CA THR A 118 15.19 4.37 4.45
C THR A 118 14.12 5.38 4.09
N ASP A 119 14.05 5.76 2.82
CA ASP A 119 13.03 6.64 2.25
C ASP A 119 12.66 6.08 0.87
N PRO A 120 11.82 5.02 0.82
CA PRO A 120 11.48 4.35 -0.41
C PRO A 120 10.64 5.25 -1.32
N ALA A 121 10.89 5.12 -2.62
CA ALA A 121 10.01 5.68 -3.63
C ALA A 121 8.66 4.95 -3.64
N ILE A 122 7.66 5.56 -4.29
CA ILE A 122 6.35 4.97 -4.50
C ILE A 122 6.19 4.63 -5.97
N VAL A 123 5.72 3.41 -6.22
CA VAL A 123 5.43 2.90 -7.56
C VAL A 123 3.99 2.40 -7.63
N PHE A 124 3.47 2.40 -8.85
CA PHE A 124 2.27 1.67 -9.22
C PHE A 124 2.68 0.32 -9.83
N ILE A 125 1.93 -0.73 -9.50
CA ILE A 125 2.10 -2.08 -10.02
C ILE A 125 0.86 -2.46 -10.80
N ASP A 126 1.01 -2.58 -12.12
CA ASP A 126 -0.02 -3.10 -13.02
C ASP A 126 0.01 -4.63 -13.04
N HIS A 127 -1.08 -5.24 -12.58
CA HIS A 127 -1.23 -6.69 -12.46
C HIS A 127 -1.35 -7.43 -13.80
N GLU A 128 -1.67 -6.72 -14.89
CA GLU A 128 -1.74 -7.28 -16.23
C GLU A 128 -0.35 -7.47 -16.85
N MET A 129 0.67 -6.81 -16.29
CA MET A 129 2.06 -6.89 -16.72
C MET A 129 2.91 -7.73 -15.74
N VAL A 130 4.16 -8.04 -16.13
CA VAL A 130 5.10 -8.83 -15.31
C VAL A 130 6.50 -8.23 -15.37
N GLY A 131 7.26 -8.42 -14.29
CA GLY A 131 8.60 -7.87 -14.13
C GLY A 131 8.60 -6.34 -14.10
N ASP A 132 9.72 -5.72 -14.46
CA ASP A 132 9.87 -4.25 -14.46
C ASP A 132 8.88 -3.53 -15.39
N ALA A 133 8.34 -4.20 -16.40
CA ALA A 133 7.37 -3.59 -17.32
C ALA A 133 6.05 -3.21 -16.65
N GLY A 134 5.68 -3.91 -15.56
CA GLY A 134 4.48 -3.61 -14.78
C GLY A 134 4.71 -2.62 -13.64
N VAL A 135 5.86 -1.95 -13.58
CA VAL A 135 6.21 -1.07 -12.47
C VAL A 135 6.41 0.36 -12.97
N THR A 136 5.50 1.25 -12.60
CA THR A 136 5.53 2.65 -13.01
C THR A 136 5.87 3.55 -11.82
N ALA A 137 6.90 4.39 -11.96
CA ALA A 137 7.33 5.30 -10.90
C ALA A 137 6.31 6.41 -10.67
N ALA A 138 5.94 6.66 -9.40
CA ALA A 138 4.87 7.59 -9.05
C ALA A 138 5.34 8.76 -8.18
N SER A 139 6.17 8.49 -7.18
CA SER A 139 6.70 9.55 -6.31
C SER A 139 8.05 9.15 -5.70
N GLU A 140 8.84 10.14 -5.33
CA GLU A 140 10.17 9.91 -4.74
C GLU A 140 10.12 9.49 -3.26
N SER A 141 8.99 9.73 -2.58
CA SER A 141 8.79 9.33 -1.19
C SER A 141 7.31 9.14 -0.86
N PHE A 142 7.04 8.39 0.20
CA PHE A 142 5.67 8.21 0.72
C PHE A 142 5.01 9.53 1.12
N ALA A 143 5.76 10.43 1.77
CA ALA A 143 5.24 11.72 2.21
C ALA A 143 4.82 12.60 1.02
N ALA A 144 5.66 12.67 -0.03
CA ALA A 144 5.34 13.43 -1.24
C ALA A 144 4.11 12.85 -1.96
N PHE A 145 4.02 11.52 -2.04
CA PHE A 145 2.88 10.82 -2.62
C PHE A 145 1.57 11.17 -1.89
N MET A 146 1.54 11.03 -0.56
CA MET A 146 0.33 11.32 0.22
C MET A 146 -0.07 12.81 0.18
N ALA A 147 0.91 13.72 0.11
CA ALA A 147 0.65 15.14 -0.09
C ALA A 147 -0.02 15.41 -1.46
N SER A 148 0.44 14.75 -2.53
CA SER A 148 -0.22 14.85 -3.85
C SER A 148 -1.62 14.24 -3.87
N ALA A 149 -1.85 13.18 -3.09
CA ALA A 149 -3.15 12.53 -2.93
C ALA A 149 -4.18 13.41 -2.18
N GLY A 150 -3.74 14.51 -1.56
CA GLY A 150 -4.59 15.40 -0.77
C GLY A 150 -5.06 14.77 0.55
N ALA A 151 -4.32 13.78 1.07
CA ALA A 151 -4.66 13.07 2.28
C ALA A 151 -4.53 13.98 3.53
N PRO A 152 -5.53 14.01 4.43
CA PRO A 152 -5.47 14.85 5.63
C PRO A 152 -4.29 14.47 6.54
N GLY A 153 -3.54 15.46 7.02
CA GLY A 153 -2.43 15.24 7.96
C GLY A 153 -1.05 15.07 7.32
N PHE A 154 -0.94 15.32 6.01
CA PHE A 154 0.31 15.48 5.25
C PHE A 154 0.41 16.88 4.63
#